data_AF-A0A5D3YB68-F1
#
_entry.id   AF-A0A5D3YB68-F1
#
_cell.length_a   1.000
_cell.length_b   1.000
_cell.length_c   1.000
_cell.angle_alpha   90.00
_cell.angle_beta   90.00
_cell.angle_gamma   90.00
#
_symmetry.space_group_name_H-M   'P 1'
#
loop_
_entity.id
_entity.type
_entity.pdbx_description
1 polymer ?
#
loop_
_entity_poly.entity_id
_entity_poly.type
_entity_poly.pdbx_seq_one_letter_code
_entity_poly.pdbx_strand_id
1 'polypeptide(L)'
;MFTFKIYLPKKIKRSLQLLLVSALLTANVNFTEFISLSRSINIGSTSSPPFNALTVQDQQGSDNNLNSHVEFKPIDKRYVGISQFNAPSIPNPTIQELKFHANYRGPEKSTEHQEFQLLNNFEKWLPIADNFNAQNGLRSNDINSSIKDAGQFIDNNQQEALRYKTKSSVDKNQPDYFAFKINSSGSNSTMAISGFTDGTTAMPRTTTRNRRGRWQPVPGLKWQIQYTGTLDTSLNVDVYNIDLFDISAKVISELQSKGKHIICYFSAGSYENWRPDANAFPASILGRKLDSWAGEKWLDIRQLDILIPIMQARMKLAADKGCHAVDPDNVDGYSNNTGFPLSYNDQLAYNIAIANTAHNLGLAVSLKNDVEQIKDLVNHFDFAVNEKCFQYDECTMLIPFISAGKAVFGIEYYLSDSSFCPRANAMNFDFLKKKLSLDAWRKSCR
;
A
#
# COMPACT_ATOMS: atom_id res chain seq x y z
N MET A 1 36.23 3.42 -65.29
CA MET A 1 34.99 2.64 -65.08
C MET A 1 33.85 3.65 -65.00
N PHE A 2 32.81 3.45 -65.80
CA PHE A 2 31.91 4.49 -66.33
C PHE A 2 31.21 5.38 -65.28
N THR A 3 31.35 6.69 -65.51
CA THR A 3 30.51 7.79 -65.06
C THR A 3 29.08 7.68 -65.59
N PHE A 4 28.09 8.00 -64.75
CA PHE A 4 26.90 8.74 -65.19
C PHE A 4 26.56 9.84 -64.18
N LYS A 5 26.77 11.09 -64.62
CA LYS A 5 26.14 12.29 -64.08
C LYS A 5 24.90 12.56 -64.94
N ILE A 6 23.73 12.69 -64.33
CA ILE A 6 22.58 13.37 -64.95
C ILE A 6 22.11 14.45 -63.97
N TYR A 7 21.84 15.63 -64.51
CA TYR A 7 21.76 16.90 -63.80
C TYR A 7 20.40 17.59 -64.10
N LEU A 8 19.74 18.11 -63.05
CA LEU A 8 18.64 19.12 -62.96
C LEU A 8 17.20 18.73 -63.41
N PRO A 9 16.11 19.41 -62.92
CA PRO A 9 16.07 20.64 -62.12
C PRO A 9 15.17 20.65 -60.86
N LYS A 10 15.51 21.57 -59.92
CA LYS A 10 14.57 22.10 -58.90
C LYS A 10 13.59 23.06 -59.58
N LYS A 11 12.30 22.69 -59.69
CA LYS A 11 11.14 23.59 -59.43
C LYS A 11 9.79 22.93 -59.75
N ILE A 12 8.85 23.13 -58.82
CA ILE A 12 7.40 23.40 -59.02
C ILE A 12 6.42 22.20 -58.94
N LYS A 13 5.75 22.18 -57.77
CA LYS A 13 4.29 22.03 -57.52
C LYS A 13 3.61 20.64 -57.60
N ARG A 14 3.11 20.29 -56.40
CA ARG A 14 1.75 19.82 -56.08
C ARG A 14 1.33 18.40 -56.51
N SER A 15 0.93 17.66 -55.46
CA SER A 15 -0.17 16.69 -55.43
C SER A 15 0.13 15.29 -55.95
N LEU A 16 0.51 14.40 -55.04
CA LEU A 16 -0.06 13.05 -55.02
C LEU A 16 -0.11 12.56 -53.57
N GLN A 17 -1.33 12.46 -53.04
CA GLN A 17 -1.62 11.72 -51.81
C GLN A 17 -1.17 10.26 -52.01
N LEU A 18 -0.22 9.81 -51.20
CA LEU A 18 -0.06 8.38 -50.94
C LEU A 18 -0.63 8.12 -49.54
N LEU A 19 -1.73 7.37 -49.51
CA LEU A 19 -2.27 6.72 -48.33
C LEU A 19 -1.19 5.84 -47.70
N LEU A 20 -0.60 6.29 -46.59
CA LEU A 20 -0.17 5.37 -45.55
C LEU A 20 -1.33 5.25 -44.56
N VAL A 21 -2.13 4.20 -44.74
CA VAL A 21 -3.00 3.69 -43.68
C VAL A 21 -2.06 3.17 -42.60
N SER A 22 -1.77 3.99 -41.60
CA SER A 22 -1.27 3.52 -40.32
C SER A 22 -2.41 2.74 -39.67
N ALA A 23 -2.47 1.43 -39.90
CA ALA A 23 -3.21 0.51 -39.07
C ALA A 23 -2.54 0.54 -37.68
N LEU A 24 -2.99 1.45 -36.80
CA LEU A 24 -2.78 1.29 -35.38
C LEU A 24 -3.57 0.05 -34.97
N LEU A 25 -2.88 -1.07 -34.81
CA LEU A 25 -3.38 -2.15 -33.96
C LEU A 25 -3.48 -1.56 -32.55
N THR A 26 -4.69 -1.21 -32.12
CA THR A 26 -5.01 -1.09 -30.71
C THR A 26 -4.93 -2.50 -30.13
N ALA A 27 -3.75 -2.89 -29.64
CA ALA A 27 -3.64 -4.08 -28.84
C ALA A 27 -4.40 -3.82 -27.53
N ASN A 28 -5.52 -4.52 -27.32
CA ASN A 28 -6.14 -4.60 -26.01
C ASN A 28 -5.17 -5.37 -25.12
N VAL A 29 -4.55 -4.69 -24.16
CA VAL A 29 -3.71 -5.32 -23.15
C VAL A 29 -4.62 -5.78 -22.03
N ASN A 30 -4.62 -7.09 -21.76
CA ASN A 30 -5.32 -7.68 -20.63
C ASN A 30 -4.38 -7.73 -19.44
N PHE A 31 -4.78 -7.13 -18.33
CA PHE A 31 -4.05 -7.20 -17.06
C PHE A 31 -4.77 -8.17 -16.13
N THR A 32 -3.98 -9.00 -15.44
CA THR A 32 -4.46 -9.90 -14.38
C THR A 32 -3.85 -9.47 -13.06
N GLU A 33 -4.67 -9.00 -12.13
CA GLU A 33 -4.22 -8.54 -10.81
C GLU A 33 -4.99 -9.25 -9.70
N PHE A 34 -4.35 -9.48 -8.55
CA PHE A 34 -4.96 -10.10 -7.38
C PHE A 34 -5.49 -9.04 -6.44
N ILE A 35 -6.64 -9.32 -5.84
CA ILE A 35 -7.25 -8.46 -4.83
C ILE A 35 -6.94 -9.00 -3.43
N SER A 36 -6.50 -8.11 -2.53
CA SER A 36 -6.08 -8.48 -1.17
C SER A 36 -7.19 -8.23 -0.15
N LEU A 37 -7.26 -9.12 0.84
CA LEU A 37 -8.19 -9.04 1.96
C LEU A 37 -7.78 -7.90 2.91
N SER A 38 -8.66 -6.93 3.11
CA SER A 38 -8.40 -5.70 3.86
C SER A 38 -9.07 -5.64 5.23
N ARG A 39 -10.21 -6.30 5.41
CA ARG A 39 -10.95 -6.34 6.69
C ARG A 39 -11.86 -7.56 6.77
N SER A 40 -12.14 -8.06 7.97
CA SER A 40 -13.17 -9.08 8.20
C SER A 40 -14.06 -8.71 9.39
N ILE A 41 -15.39 -8.85 9.26
CA ILE A 41 -16.37 -8.69 10.34
C ILE A 41 -17.23 -9.96 10.37
N ASN A 42 -17.33 -10.60 11.53
CA ASN A 42 -17.94 -11.93 11.63
C ASN A 42 -19.03 -12.00 12.69
N ILE A 43 -20.08 -12.76 12.36
CA ILE A 43 -21.09 -13.27 13.29
C ILE A 43 -20.75 -14.75 13.50
N GLY A 44 -20.24 -15.09 14.69
CA GLY A 44 -19.58 -16.36 15.01
C GLY A 44 -18.16 -16.14 15.54
N SER A 45 -17.40 -17.20 15.80
CA SER A 45 -15.97 -17.11 16.16
C SER A 45 -15.09 -17.79 15.11
N THR A 46 -13.81 -17.44 15.09
CA THR A 46 -12.78 -18.03 14.22
C THR A 46 -11.60 -18.53 15.05
N SER A 47 -10.90 -19.57 14.61
CA SER A 47 -9.66 -20.03 15.25
C SER A 47 -8.50 -19.05 15.05
N SER A 48 -7.40 -19.32 15.75
CA SER A 48 -6.21 -18.47 15.83
C SER A 48 -5.13 -18.92 14.84
N PRO A 49 -5.38 -18.73 13.54
CA PRO A 49 -4.53 -17.79 12.81
C PRO A 49 -5.31 -16.59 12.24
N PRO A 50 -4.64 -15.49 11.88
CA PRO A 50 -5.30 -14.31 11.33
C PRO A 50 -5.94 -14.61 9.97
N PHE A 51 -6.87 -13.76 9.52
CA PHE A 51 -7.50 -13.89 8.20
C PHE A 51 -6.51 -13.87 7.01
N ASN A 52 -5.26 -13.45 7.24
CA ASN A 52 -4.19 -13.53 6.24
C ASN A 52 -3.85 -14.98 5.84
N ALA A 53 -4.15 -15.98 6.66
CA ALA A 53 -4.03 -17.39 6.28
C ALA A 53 -4.86 -17.71 5.03
N LEU A 54 -5.95 -16.98 4.79
CA LEU A 54 -6.80 -17.14 3.60
C LEU A 54 -6.21 -16.52 2.32
N THR A 55 -4.99 -15.96 2.36
CA THR A 55 -4.38 -15.29 1.20
C THR A 55 -3.36 -16.16 0.47
N VAL A 56 -3.03 -17.34 1.01
CA VAL A 56 -2.07 -18.28 0.44
C VAL A 56 -2.67 -19.68 0.44
N GLN A 57 -2.81 -20.29 -0.74
CA GLN A 57 -3.27 -21.67 -0.85
C GLN A 57 -2.13 -22.64 -0.54
N ASP A 58 -1.84 -22.84 0.75
CA ASP A 58 -0.70 -23.64 1.21
C ASP A 58 -1.09 -25.00 1.81
N GLN A 59 -2.39 -25.34 1.84
CA GLN A 59 -2.86 -26.66 2.27
C GLN A 59 -3.40 -27.51 1.11
N GLN A 60 -3.02 -28.79 1.10
CA GLN A 60 -3.59 -29.79 0.20
C GLN A 60 -3.76 -31.13 0.92
N GLY A 61 -4.59 -32.03 0.36
CA GLY A 61 -4.71 -33.38 0.90
C GLY A 61 -5.05 -33.38 2.39
N SER A 62 -4.37 -34.17 3.21
CA SER A 62 -4.62 -34.30 4.65
C SER A 62 -3.82 -33.33 5.54
N ASP A 63 -3.16 -32.32 4.97
CA ASP A 63 -2.27 -31.41 5.69
C ASP A 63 -2.98 -30.76 6.88
N ASN A 64 -2.34 -30.66 8.05
CA ASN A 64 -2.95 -30.17 9.29
C ASN A 64 -2.12 -29.08 9.96
N ASN A 65 -1.80 -28.02 9.22
CA ASN A 65 -1.11 -26.88 9.81
C ASN A 65 -2.15 -25.90 10.39
N LEU A 66 -2.30 -25.88 11.71
CA LEU A 66 -3.24 -25.00 12.41
C LEU A 66 -2.98 -23.50 12.18
N ASN A 67 -1.82 -23.12 11.65
CA ASN A 67 -1.47 -21.73 11.34
C ASN A 67 -1.85 -21.29 9.93
N SER A 68 -2.31 -22.21 9.06
CA SER A 68 -2.48 -21.91 7.63
C SER A 68 -3.88 -22.14 7.08
N HIS A 69 -4.85 -22.37 7.97
CA HIS A 69 -6.27 -22.35 7.65
C HIS A 69 -7.02 -21.68 8.79
N VAL A 70 -8.19 -21.11 8.48
CA VAL A 70 -9.04 -20.50 9.51
C VAL A 70 -10.20 -21.45 9.78
N GLU A 71 -10.37 -21.88 11.03
CA GLU A 71 -11.55 -22.64 11.45
C GLU A 71 -12.68 -21.66 11.78
N PHE A 72 -13.85 -21.83 11.20
CA PHE A 72 -15.01 -20.98 11.48
C PHE A 72 -16.02 -21.72 12.34
N LYS A 73 -16.40 -21.09 13.45
CA LYS A 73 -17.31 -21.61 14.47
C LYS A 73 -18.59 -20.77 14.51
N PRO A 74 -19.72 -21.27 13.98
CA PRO A 74 -21.02 -20.65 14.10
C PRO A 74 -21.50 -20.45 15.53
N ILE A 75 -22.36 -19.44 15.70
CA ILE A 75 -23.26 -19.33 16.85
C ILE A 75 -24.67 -19.70 16.34
N ASP A 76 -25.42 -20.51 17.08
CA ASP A 76 -26.76 -20.99 16.69
C ASP A 76 -26.85 -21.61 15.28
N LYS A 77 -25.83 -22.39 14.88
CA LYS A 77 -25.73 -23.04 13.56
C LYS A 77 -25.71 -22.05 12.38
N ARG A 78 -25.26 -20.81 12.60
CA ARG A 78 -25.04 -19.83 11.55
C ARG A 78 -23.71 -19.11 11.75
N TYR A 79 -22.88 -19.14 10.72
CA TYR A 79 -21.74 -18.24 10.60
C TYR A 79 -21.96 -17.33 9.40
N VAL A 80 -21.64 -16.05 9.60
CA VAL A 80 -21.60 -15.06 8.52
C VAL A 80 -20.34 -14.23 8.69
N GLY A 81 -19.41 -14.33 7.76
CA GLY A 81 -18.21 -13.50 7.71
C GLY A 81 -18.28 -12.55 6.53
N ILE A 82 -17.95 -11.28 6.76
CA ILE A 82 -17.87 -10.26 5.71
C ILE A 82 -16.41 -9.83 5.61
N SER A 83 -15.81 -10.19 4.49
CA SER A 83 -14.45 -9.86 4.09
C SER A 83 -14.48 -8.70 3.11
N GLN A 84 -13.74 -7.63 3.37
CA GLN A 84 -13.51 -6.55 2.41
C GLN A 84 -12.23 -6.83 1.64
N PHE A 85 -12.25 -6.57 0.34
CA PHE A 85 -11.10 -6.67 -0.53
C PHE A 85 -10.88 -5.34 -1.25
N ASN A 86 -9.62 -4.97 -1.47
CA ASN A 86 -9.25 -3.71 -2.13
C ASN A 86 -8.86 -3.98 -3.58
N ALA A 87 -9.74 -3.64 -4.53
CA ALA A 87 -9.40 -3.63 -5.94
C ALA A 87 -8.26 -2.62 -6.19
N PRO A 88 -7.32 -2.95 -7.08
CA PRO A 88 -6.21 -2.07 -7.42
C PRO A 88 -6.70 -0.72 -7.93
N SER A 89 -5.93 0.34 -7.70
CA SER A 89 -6.24 1.69 -8.21
C SER A 89 -5.97 1.74 -9.71
N ILE A 90 -6.88 1.22 -10.53
CA ILE A 90 -6.61 1.09 -11.97
C ILE A 90 -7.01 2.36 -12.72
N PRO A 91 -6.07 3.09 -13.37
CA PRO A 91 -6.41 4.20 -14.23
C PRO A 91 -6.97 3.67 -15.55
N ASN A 92 -8.30 3.66 -15.68
CA ASN A 92 -8.99 3.53 -16.97
C ASN A 92 -8.81 2.18 -17.74
N PRO A 93 -9.09 1.03 -17.10
CA PRO A 93 -9.67 -0.09 -17.85
C PRO A 93 -11.05 -0.49 -17.32
N THR A 94 -11.92 -0.88 -18.25
CA THR A 94 -13.19 -1.55 -17.90
C THR A 94 -12.86 -2.94 -17.35
N ILE A 95 -13.27 -3.21 -16.11
CA ILE A 95 -13.17 -4.56 -15.52
C ILE A 95 -14.12 -5.47 -16.31
N GLN A 96 -13.55 -6.46 -16.99
CA GLN A 96 -14.30 -7.36 -17.85
C GLN A 96 -14.79 -8.60 -17.10
N GLU A 97 -14.02 -9.03 -16.12
CA GLU A 97 -14.31 -10.24 -15.37
C GLU A 97 -13.63 -10.19 -14.01
N LEU A 98 -14.35 -10.63 -12.99
CA LEU A 98 -13.83 -10.92 -11.67
C LEU A 98 -13.88 -12.44 -11.47
N LYS A 99 -12.73 -13.07 -11.21
CA LYS A 99 -12.63 -14.49 -10.93
C LYS A 99 -12.46 -14.72 -9.44
N PHE A 100 -13.46 -15.30 -8.81
CA PHE A 100 -13.37 -15.78 -7.44
C PHE A 100 -12.75 -17.17 -7.39
N HIS A 101 -11.81 -17.36 -6.47
CA HIS A 101 -11.24 -18.66 -6.12
C HIS A 101 -11.29 -18.82 -4.60
N ALA A 102 -11.86 -19.92 -4.14
CA ALA A 102 -11.73 -20.37 -2.77
C ALA A 102 -11.24 -21.82 -2.72
N ASN A 103 -10.39 -22.11 -1.74
CA ASN A 103 -9.92 -23.46 -1.44
C ASN A 103 -10.31 -23.87 -0.02
N TYR A 104 -10.35 -25.19 0.18
CA TYR A 104 -10.65 -25.84 1.44
C TYR A 104 -9.69 -26.99 1.71
N ARG A 105 -9.25 -27.13 2.97
CA ARG A 105 -8.40 -28.23 3.44
C ARG A 105 -9.02 -29.62 3.17
N GLY A 106 -8.31 -30.53 2.48
CA GLY A 106 -8.74 -31.94 2.28
C GLY A 106 -8.55 -32.82 3.54
N PRO A 107 -8.90 -34.13 3.58
CA PRO A 107 -9.10 -35.10 2.49
C PRO A 107 -10.48 -35.80 2.44
N GLU A 108 -11.46 -35.39 3.25
CA GLU A 108 -12.85 -35.86 3.14
C GLU A 108 -13.67 -34.86 2.31
N LYS A 109 -14.62 -35.35 1.50
CA LYS A 109 -15.62 -34.46 0.86
C LYS A 109 -16.22 -33.59 1.97
N SER A 110 -15.98 -32.28 1.95
CA SER A 110 -16.63 -31.37 2.90
C SER A 110 -18.12 -31.64 2.83
N THR A 111 -18.76 -32.07 3.91
CA THR A 111 -20.21 -32.37 3.93
C THR A 111 -21.05 -31.10 4.06
N GLU A 112 -20.39 -29.96 4.27
CA GLU A 112 -21.00 -28.69 4.63
C GLU A 112 -21.36 -27.85 3.41
N HIS A 113 -22.41 -27.05 3.54
CA HIS A 113 -22.79 -26.09 2.51
C HIS A 113 -22.19 -24.73 2.81
N GLN A 114 -21.34 -24.28 1.90
CA GLN A 114 -20.65 -23.00 1.95
C GLN A 114 -21.22 -22.11 0.84
N GLU A 115 -21.61 -20.90 1.20
CA GLU A 115 -22.16 -19.93 0.26
C GLU A 115 -21.29 -18.67 0.24
N PHE A 116 -20.97 -18.19 -0.96
CA PHE A 116 -20.20 -16.98 -1.20
C PHE A 116 -21.05 -15.97 -1.94
N GLN A 117 -21.04 -14.72 -1.45
CA GLN A 117 -21.86 -13.65 -2.00
C GLN A 117 -21.05 -12.36 -2.11
N LEU A 118 -21.31 -11.56 -3.14
CA LEU A 118 -20.78 -10.21 -3.25
C LEU A 118 -21.85 -9.17 -2.97
N LEU A 119 -21.48 -8.08 -2.32
CA LEU A 119 -22.33 -6.90 -2.15
C LEU A 119 -22.28 -6.07 -3.43
N ASN A 120 -23.43 -5.82 -4.05
CA ASN A 120 -23.50 -4.93 -5.20
C ASN A 120 -23.71 -3.46 -4.79
N ASN A 121 -23.61 -2.56 -5.77
CA ASN A 121 -23.78 -1.10 -5.61
C ASN A 121 -25.20 -0.67 -5.17
N PHE A 122 -26.15 -1.60 -5.10
CA PHE A 122 -27.50 -1.39 -4.55
C PHE A 122 -27.64 -1.97 -3.14
N GLU A 123 -26.52 -2.23 -2.46
CA GLU A 123 -26.44 -2.82 -1.13
C GLU A 123 -27.10 -4.20 -1.03
N LYS A 124 -27.23 -4.90 -2.17
CA LYS A 124 -27.80 -6.24 -2.25
C LYS A 124 -26.70 -7.28 -2.39
N TRP A 125 -26.77 -8.28 -1.54
CA TRP A 125 -25.89 -9.43 -1.62
C TRP A 125 -26.36 -10.43 -2.68
N LEU A 126 -25.51 -10.72 -3.66
CA LEU A 126 -25.78 -11.65 -4.74
C LEU A 126 -24.90 -12.89 -4.60
N PRO A 127 -25.46 -14.11 -4.76
CA PRO A 127 -24.66 -15.34 -4.73
C PRO A 127 -23.69 -15.37 -5.92
N ILE A 128 -22.44 -15.73 -5.65
CA ILE A 128 -21.39 -15.84 -6.68
C ILE A 128 -20.84 -17.25 -6.81
N ALA A 129 -20.80 -18.02 -5.71
CA ALA A 129 -20.33 -19.39 -5.70
C ALA A 129 -20.89 -20.13 -4.49
N ASP A 130 -20.92 -21.45 -4.59
CA ASP A 130 -21.08 -22.35 -3.47
C ASP A 130 -20.21 -23.60 -3.69
N ASN A 131 -20.11 -24.45 -2.68
CA ASN A 131 -19.39 -25.70 -2.78
C ASN A 131 -20.28 -26.90 -3.15
N PHE A 132 -21.52 -26.68 -3.62
CA PHE A 132 -22.51 -27.73 -3.86
C PHE A 132 -22.96 -27.77 -5.32
N ASN A 133 -22.48 -28.77 -6.06
CA ASN A 133 -22.96 -28.96 -7.43
C ASN A 133 -24.24 -29.80 -7.44
N ALA A 134 -25.37 -29.13 -7.72
CA ALA A 134 -26.69 -29.76 -7.73
C ALA A 134 -26.88 -30.84 -8.82
N GLN A 135 -26.09 -30.83 -9.91
CA GLN A 135 -26.27 -31.76 -11.03
C GLN A 135 -25.73 -33.17 -10.73
N ASN A 136 -24.71 -33.26 -9.89
CA ASN A 136 -24.00 -34.49 -9.56
C ASN A 136 -23.95 -34.74 -8.04
N GLY A 137 -24.54 -33.84 -7.23
CA GLY A 137 -24.73 -34.01 -5.78
C GLY A 137 -23.42 -34.04 -4.99
N LEU A 138 -22.32 -33.59 -5.59
CA LEU A 138 -20.98 -33.62 -5.00
C LEU A 138 -20.60 -32.25 -4.47
N ARG A 139 -19.83 -32.26 -3.38
CA ARG A 139 -19.23 -31.07 -2.80
C ARG A 139 -17.75 -30.96 -3.19
N SER A 140 -17.33 -29.76 -3.61
CA SER A 140 -15.96 -29.48 -4.05
C SER A 140 -15.16 -28.76 -2.97
N ASN A 141 -13.86 -29.05 -2.89
CA ASN A 141 -12.92 -28.32 -2.05
C ASN A 141 -12.30 -27.12 -2.78
N ASP A 142 -12.29 -27.15 -4.12
CA ASP A 142 -11.83 -26.07 -4.98
C ASP A 142 -13.05 -25.42 -5.65
N ILE A 143 -13.23 -24.13 -5.40
CA ILE A 143 -14.42 -23.37 -5.79
C ILE A 143 -13.97 -22.20 -6.65
N ASN A 144 -14.37 -22.22 -7.92
CA ASN A 144 -14.05 -21.18 -8.88
C ASN A 144 -15.32 -20.58 -9.46
N SER A 145 -15.39 -19.26 -9.57
CA SER A 145 -16.51 -18.57 -10.22
C SER A 145 -16.03 -17.39 -11.05
N SER A 146 -16.66 -17.23 -12.21
CA SER A 146 -16.41 -16.15 -13.17
C SER A 146 -17.58 -15.17 -13.18
N ILE A 147 -17.32 -13.92 -12.80
CA ILE A 147 -18.32 -12.87 -12.66
C ILE A 147 -18.07 -11.82 -13.75
N LYS A 148 -18.93 -11.79 -14.77
CA LYS A 148 -18.76 -10.92 -15.95
C LYS A 148 -19.18 -9.47 -15.70
N ASP A 149 -20.19 -9.23 -14.88
CA ASP A 149 -20.67 -7.88 -14.56
C ASP A 149 -19.99 -7.33 -13.30
N ALA A 150 -18.66 -7.42 -13.23
CA ALA A 150 -17.87 -7.16 -12.03
C ALA A 150 -17.99 -5.73 -11.50
N GLY A 151 -18.19 -4.75 -12.38
CA GLY A 151 -18.29 -3.33 -12.00
C GLY A 151 -19.46 -2.99 -11.06
N GLN A 152 -20.45 -3.88 -10.93
CA GLN A 152 -21.53 -3.68 -9.96
C GLN A 152 -21.15 -4.03 -8.52
N PHE A 153 -20.00 -4.68 -8.30
CA PHE A 153 -19.57 -5.18 -6.98
C PHE A 153 -18.39 -4.40 -6.39
N ILE A 154 -17.84 -3.46 -7.17
CA ILE A 154 -16.71 -2.63 -6.77
C ILE A 154 -17.25 -1.24 -6.51
N ASP A 155 -17.11 -0.80 -5.25
CA ASP A 155 -17.62 0.49 -4.81
C ASP A 155 -16.75 1.67 -5.28
N ASN A 156 -17.19 2.89 -4.97
CA ASN A 156 -16.48 4.13 -5.35
C ASN A 156 -15.11 4.30 -4.67
N ASN A 157 -14.76 3.43 -3.73
CA ASN A 157 -13.46 3.38 -3.04
C ASN A 157 -12.59 2.23 -3.56
N GLN A 158 -12.97 1.58 -4.67
CA GLN A 158 -12.32 0.36 -5.17
C GLN A 158 -12.36 -0.77 -4.15
N GLN A 159 -13.42 -0.87 -3.37
CA GLN A 159 -13.61 -1.96 -2.41
C GLN A 159 -14.76 -2.86 -2.83
N GLU A 160 -14.59 -4.13 -2.55
CA GLU A 160 -15.61 -5.16 -2.75
C GLU A 160 -15.80 -5.92 -1.43
N ALA A 161 -17.04 -6.28 -1.13
CA ALA A 161 -17.36 -7.03 0.08
C ALA A 161 -17.80 -8.43 -0.30
N LEU A 162 -17.04 -9.42 0.15
CA LEU A 162 -17.36 -10.84 0.09
C LEU A 162 -18.03 -11.26 1.40
N ARG A 163 -19.20 -11.87 1.31
CA ARG A 163 -19.85 -12.53 2.42
C ARG A 163 -19.74 -14.03 2.27
N TYR A 164 -19.12 -14.65 3.26
CA TYR A 164 -19.02 -16.08 3.44
C TYR A 164 -20.04 -16.55 4.46
N LYS A 165 -20.81 -17.59 4.13
CA LYS A 165 -21.84 -18.18 5.00
C LYS A 165 -21.68 -19.68 5.09
N THR A 166 -21.91 -20.21 6.28
CA THR A 166 -21.97 -21.65 6.55
C THR A 166 -22.86 -21.93 7.76
N LYS A 167 -23.34 -23.18 7.88
CA LYS A 167 -24.22 -23.62 8.98
C LYS A 167 -23.54 -24.61 9.95
N SER A 168 -22.23 -24.82 9.83
CA SER A 168 -21.51 -25.95 10.47
C SER A 168 -21.26 -25.82 11.97
N SER A 169 -21.84 -26.67 12.82
CA SER A 169 -21.38 -26.83 14.22
C SER A 169 -20.18 -27.79 14.36
N VAL A 170 -19.49 -28.10 13.27
CA VAL A 170 -18.49 -29.18 13.17
C VAL A 170 -17.09 -28.59 12.93
N ASP A 171 -16.06 -29.17 13.55
CA ASP A 171 -14.60 -28.92 13.39
C ASP A 171 -14.08 -29.31 11.98
N LYS A 172 -14.88 -29.04 10.95
CA LYS A 172 -14.63 -29.36 9.55
C LYS A 172 -15.05 -28.20 8.65
N ASN A 173 -14.90 -26.96 9.14
CA ASN A 173 -15.06 -25.79 8.30
C ASN A 173 -13.81 -24.89 8.38
N GLN A 174 -12.82 -25.28 7.61
CA GLN A 174 -11.43 -24.84 7.55
C GLN A 174 -11.01 -24.39 6.13
N PRO A 175 -11.56 -23.30 5.56
CA PRO A 175 -11.01 -22.74 4.33
C PRO A 175 -9.60 -22.22 4.58
N ASP A 176 -8.77 -22.35 3.55
CA ASP A 176 -7.35 -21.99 3.52
C ASP A 176 -7.06 -20.94 2.45
N TYR A 177 -7.99 -20.64 1.55
CA TYR A 177 -7.76 -19.63 0.52
C TYR A 177 -9.05 -18.94 0.07
N PHE A 178 -9.03 -17.61 -0.01
CA PHE A 178 -9.97 -16.75 -0.73
C PHE A 178 -9.19 -15.73 -1.57
N ALA A 179 -9.42 -15.70 -2.87
CA ALA A 179 -8.86 -14.67 -3.72
C ALA A 179 -9.80 -14.27 -4.84
N PHE A 180 -9.64 -13.02 -5.25
CA PHE A 180 -10.18 -12.53 -6.50
C PHE A 180 -9.04 -12.21 -7.46
N LYS A 181 -9.25 -12.55 -8.73
CA LYS A 181 -8.43 -12.11 -9.85
C LYS A 181 -9.27 -11.21 -10.75
N ILE A 182 -8.76 -10.03 -11.08
CA ILE A 182 -9.40 -9.12 -12.03
C ILE A 182 -8.81 -9.34 -13.41
N ASN A 183 -9.67 -9.48 -14.42
CA ASN A 183 -9.29 -9.30 -15.82
C ASN A 183 -9.84 -7.95 -16.30
N SER A 184 -8.96 -7.08 -16.77
CA SER A 184 -9.32 -5.74 -17.25
C SER A 184 -8.72 -5.46 -18.64
N SER A 185 -9.38 -4.60 -19.43
CA SER A 185 -8.85 -4.13 -20.72
C SER A 185 -8.52 -2.65 -20.70
N GLY A 186 -7.25 -2.30 -20.94
CA GLY A 186 -6.80 -0.91 -21.02
C GLY A 186 -6.84 -0.33 -22.44
N SER A 187 -7.06 0.99 -22.54
CA SER A 187 -6.78 1.79 -23.73
C SER A 187 -5.60 2.72 -23.47
N ASN A 188 -4.58 2.72 -24.35
CA ASN A 188 -3.50 3.70 -24.33
C ASN A 188 -4.07 5.09 -24.63
N SER A 189 -4.37 5.85 -23.59
CA SER A 189 -4.78 7.25 -23.72
C SER A 189 -3.53 8.12 -23.85
N THR A 190 -3.13 8.43 -25.09
CA THR A 190 -2.17 9.50 -25.37
C THR A 190 -2.76 10.84 -24.90
N MET A 191 -2.02 11.54 -24.01
CA MET A 191 -2.38 12.88 -23.55
C MET A 191 -2.49 13.85 -24.74
N ALA A 192 -3.72 14.26 -25.05
CA ALA A 192 -3.97 15.40 -25.93
C ALA A 192 -3.97 16.68 -25.09
N ILE A 193 -2.93 17.50 -25.25
CA ILE A 193 -2.90 18.88 -24.77
C ILE A 193 -3.82 19.70 -25.69
N SER A 194 -4.91 20.21 -25.14
CA SER A 194 -5.70 21.33 -25.66
C SER A 194 -6.10 22.15 -24.43
N GLY A 195 -5.84 23.45 -24.31
CA GLY A 195 -6.02 24.53 -25.27
C GLY A 195 -7.05 25.47 -24.63
N PHE A 196 -6.59 26.56 -23.99
CA PHE A 196 -7.42 27.59 -23.37
C PHE A 196 -8.38 28.25 -24.39
N THR A 197 -9.64 28.50 -24.00
CA THR A 197 -10.33 29.81 -24.10
C THR A 197 -11.71 29.78 -23.41
N ASP A 198 -12.18 30.99 -23.11
CA ASP A 198 -13.05 31.48 -22.03
C ASP A 198 -14.57 31.45 -22.32
N GLY A 199 -15.43 31.57 -21.28
CA GLY A 199 -16.89 31.75 -21.47
C GLY A 199 -17.84 31.36 -20.32
N THR A 200 -17.89 32.18 -19.27
CA THR A 200 -18.92 32.42 -18.22
C THR A 200 -20.33 31.78 -18.33
N THR A 201 -20.80 31.06 -17.29
CA THR A 201 -22.11 31.24 -16.60
C THR A 201 -22.14 30.50 -15.23
N ALA A 202 -23.04 30.91 -14.32
CA ALA A 202 -22.98 30.80 -12.86
C ALA A 202 -23.27 29.44 -12.16
N MET A 203 -22.66 29.28 -10.96
CA MET A 203 -22.95 28.51 -9.71
C MET A 203 -24.04 27.40 -9.68
N PRO A 204 -23.80 26.26 -8.97
CA PRO A 204 -23.64 26.26 -7.51
C PRO A 204 -22.38 25.58 -6.98
N ARG A 205 -21.88 26.13 -5.88
CA ARG A 205 -20.75 25.69 -5.07
C ARG A 205 -21.10 24.39 -4.35
N THR A 206 -20.95 23.25 -5.01
CA THR A 206 -20.61 21.99 -4.35
C THR A 206 -19.10 21.95 -4.23
N THR A 207 -18.58 21.99 -3.01
CA THR A 207 -17.17 21.72 -2.73
C THR A 207 -16.91 20.24 -3.02
N THR A 208 -16.72 19.90 -4.30
CA THR A 208 -16.02 18.69 -4.71
C THR A 208 -14.61 18.83 -4.16
N ARG A 209 -14.36 18.20 -3.01
CA ARG A 209 -13.01 17.95 -2.51
C ARG A 209 -12.29 17.23 -3.65
N ASN A 210 -11.42 17.98 -4.33
CA ASN A 210 -10.62 17.52 -5.45
C ASN A 210 -9.85 16.30 -4.97
N ARG A 211 -10.33 15.09 -5.30
CA ARG A 211 -9.69 13.81 -4.96
C ARG A 211 -8.45 13.67 -5.83
N ARG A 212 -7.42 14.45 -5.50
CA ARG A 212 -6.06 14.13 -5.94
C ARG A 212 -5.77 12.74 -5.37
N GLY A 213 -5.35 11.81 -6.22
CA GLY A 213 -4.81 10.54 -5.74
C GLY A 213 -3.76 10.78 -4.66
N ARG A 214 -3.60 9.80 -3.76
CA ARG A 214 -2.49 9.76 -2.80
C ARG A 214 -1.18 10.08 -3.51
N TRP A 215 -0.32 10.86 -2.86
CA TRP A 215 0.97 11.21 -3.41
C TRP A 215 1.85 9.97 -3.60
N GLN A 216 2.41 9.77 -4.80
CA GLN A 216 3.36 8.70 -5.07
C GLN A 216 4.74 9.32 -5.33
N PRO A 217 5.67 9.30 -4.35
CA PRO A 217 6.98 9.90 -4.54
C PRO A 217 7.80 9.05 -5.50
N VAL A 218 8.33 9.69 -6.53
CA VAL A 218 9.24 9.06 -7.50
C VAL A 218 10.69 9.40 -7.17
N PRO A 219 11.67 8.60 -7.61
CA PRO A 219 13.08 8.92 -7.43
C PRO A 219 13.48 10.28 -8.04
N GLY A 220 14.43 10.97 -7.41
CA GLY A 220 15.01 12.23 -7.87
C GLY A 220 14.49 13.47 -7.15
N LEU A 221 13.69 13.30 -6.10
CA LEU A 221 13.13 14.41 -5.31
C LEU A 221 14.17 14.98 -4.36
N LYS A 222 14.38 16.30 -4.41
CA LYS A 222 15.22 16.99 -3.45
C LYS A 222 14.47 17.07 -2.13
N TRP A 223 15.12 16.73 -1.03
CA TRP A 223 14.44 16.68 0.26
C TRP A 223 15.28 17.18 1.41
N GLN A 224 14.57 17.50 2.50
CA GLN A 224 15.12 17.80 3.80
C GLN A 224 14.40 16.97 4.85
N ILE A 225 15.16 16.49 5.82
CA ILE A 225 14.64 15.94 7.08
C ILE A 225 15.17 16.79 8.23
N GLN A 226 14.28 17.24 9.10
CA GLN A 226 14.64 18.05 10.25
C GLN A 226 13.62 17.90 11.39
N TYR A 227 14.06 17.34 12.52
CA TYR A 227 13.23 17.13 13.71
C TYR A 227 13.62 18.01 14.89
N THR A 228 14.76 18.71 14.81
CA THR A 228 15.22 19.58 15.91
C THR A 228 15.56 20.99 15.44
N GLY A 229 15.54 21.92 16.40
CA GLY A 229 15.81 23.34 16.14
C GLY A 229 14.69 24.04 15.37
N THR A 230 14.95 25.28 14.95
CA THR A 230 14.02 26.02 14.08
C THR A 230 14.08 25.47 12.66
N LEU A 231 12.93 25.06 12.10
CA LEU A 231 12.83 24.52 10.74
C LEU A 231 13.37 25.52 9.72
N ASP A 232 14.39 25.12 8.96
CA ASP A 232 14.90 25.93 7.86
C ASP A 232 13.99 25.80 6.64
N THR A 233 13.13 26.80 6.43
CA THR A 233 12.16 26.85 5.31
C THR A 233 12.71 27.55 4.06
N SER A 234 13.99 27.94 4.06
CA SER A 234 14.63 28.66 2.95
C SER A 234 15.15 27.72 1.84
N LEU A 235 15.21 26.41 2.10
CA LEU A 235 15.80 25.44 1.19
C LEU A 235 14.96 25.24 -0.07
N ASN A 236 15.64 25.22 -1.22
CA ASN A 236 15.07 24.83 -2.51
C ASN A 236 15.02 23.31 -2.64
N VAL A 237 14.14 22.68 -1.88
CA VAL A 237 13.84 21.24 -1.91
C VAL A 237 12.39 21.01 -2.35
N ASP A 238 12.05 19.81 -2.78
CA ASP A 238 10.69 19.40 -3.17
C ASP A 238 9.90 18.87 -1.97
N VAL A 239 10.60 18.24 -1.01
CA VAL A 239 9.99 17.52 0.12
C VAL A 239 10.61 17.94 1.45
N TYR A 240 9.77 18.12 2.47
CA TYR A 240 10.19 18.23 3.87
C TYR A 240 9.64 17.06 4.68
N ASN A 241 10.52 16.33 5.37
CA ASN A 241 10.18 15.37 6.41
C ASN A 241 10.41 16.03 7.79
N ILE A 242 9.32 16.19 8.55
CA ILE A 242 9.26 17.03 9.75
C ILE A 242 8.49 16.33 10.86
N ASP A 243 8.79 16.68 12.11
CA ASP A 243 8.08 16.12 13.26
C ASP A 243 6.60 16.49 13.25
N LEU A 244 5.72 15.49 13.38
CA LEU A 244 4.27 15.66 13.36
C LEU A 244 3.79 16.59 14.47
N PHE A 245 4.35 16.51 15.66
CA PHE A 245 3.84 17.21 16.84
C PHE A 245 4.38 18.63 16.93
N ASP A 246 5.66 18.81 16.66
CA ASP A 246 6.37 20.07 16.89
C ASP A 246 6.08 21.13 15.83
N ILE A 247 5.74 20.71 14.61
CA ILE A 247 5.45 21.66 13.52
C ILE A 247 3.95 21.96 13.43
N SER A 248 3.62 23.26 13.45
CA SER A 248 2.24 23.74 13.34
C SER A 248 1.68 23.59 11.91
N ALA A 249 0.35 23.45 11.81
CA ALA A 249 -0.36 23.45 10.52
C ALA A 249 -0.09 24.74 9.70
N LYS A 250 0.17 25.87 10.38
CA LYS A 250 0.51 27.13 9.72
C LYS A 250 1.81 27.02 8.92
N VAL A 251 2.86 26.48 9.54
CA VAL A 251 4.16 26.29 8.87
C VAL A 251 4.04 25.28 7.73
N ILE A 252 3.28 24.20 7.92
CA ILE A 252 2.98 23.22 6.87
C ILE A 252 2.30 23.90 5.69
N SER A 253 1.24 24.68 5.93
CA SER A 253 0.53 25.42 4.89
C SER A 253 1.41 26.43 4.15
N GLU A 254 2.31 27.13 4.86
CA GLU A 254 3.28 28.05 4.25
C GLU A 254 4.25 27.31 3.32
N LEU A 255 4.75 26.14 3.71
CA LEU A 255 5.59 25.31 2.83
C LEU A 255 4.79 24.79 1.63
N GLN A 256 3.57 24.32 1.83
CA GLN A 256 2.70 23.86 0.73
C GLN A 256 2.38 24.96 -0.28
N SER A 257 2.19 26.21 0.19
CA SER A 257 1.98 27.37 -0.69
C SER A 257 3.18 27.63 -1.63
N LYS A 258 4.37 27.15 -1.24
CA LYS A 258 5.61 27.18 -2.04
C LYS A 258 5.82 25.90 -2.87
N GLY A 259 4.77 25.08 -3.02
CA GLY A 259 4.79 23.85 -3.82
C GLY A 259 5.52 22.68 -3.16
N LYS A 260 5.74 22.71 -1.83
CA LYS A 260 6.48 21.65 -1.12
C LYS A 260 5.55 20.50 -0.73
N HIS A 261 6.05 19.27 -0.87
CA HIS A 261 5.44 18.09 -0.27
C HIS A 261 5.91 17.92 1.17
N ILE A 262 5.05 17.39 2.03
CA ILE A 262 5.24 17.34 3.47
C ILE A 262 5.03 15.92 3.93
N ILE A 263 6.06 15.34 4.53
CA ILE A 263 6.05 14.07 5.23
C ILE A 263 6.06 14.39 6.72
N CYS A 264 5.13 13.82 7.47
CA CYS A 264 5.03 14.02 8.91
C CYS A 264 5.49 12.77 9.66
N TYR A 265 6.60 12.93 10.37
CA TYR A 265 7.24 11.91 11.19
C TYR A 265 6.49 11.69 12.50
N PHE A 266 6.38 10.43 12.91
CA PHE A 266 6.09 10.05 14.28
C PHE A 266 6.63 8.65 14.52
N SER A 267 6.94 8.28 15.76
CA SER A 267 7.28 6.88 16.03
C SER A 267 6.03 6.01 16.10
N ALA A 268 6.02 4.90 15.36
CA ALA A 268 4.94 3.92 15.39
C ALA A 268 5.31 2.67 16.18
N GLY A 269 6.60 2.30 16.27
CA GLY A 269 7.04 1.15 17.06
C GLY A 269 7.61 1.49 18.43
N SER A 270 7.67 2.77 18.81
CA SER A 270 8.05 3.18 20.16
C SER A 270 7.06 4.16 20.81
N TYR A 271 7.06 4.09 22.14
CA TYR A 271 6.47 5.06 23.04
C TYR A 271 7.49 6.15 23.36
N GLU A 272 7.05 7.40 23.34
CA GLU A 272 7.84 8.59 23.64
C GLU A 272 7.16 9.39 24.77
N ASN A 273 7.77 9.46 25.95
CA ASN A 273 7.08 10.01 27.14
C ASN A 273 6.79 11.52 27.09
N TRP A 274 7.38 12.24 26.13
CA TRP A 274 7.18 13.67 25.91
C TRP A 274 6.03 13.98 24.96
N ARG A 275 5.46 12.97 24.28
CA ARG A 275 4.35 13.19 23.34
C ARG A 275 3.05 13.50 24.10
N PRO A 276 2.19 14.39 23.57
CA PRO A 276 0.96 14.78 24.24
C PRO A 276 -0.04 13.62 24.41
N ASP A 277 0.10 12.55 23.60
CA ASP A 277 -0.71 11.34 23.65
C ASP A 277 -0.04 10.19 24.43
N ALA A 278 1.05 10.44 25.16
CA ALA A 278 1.77 9.41 25.92
C ALA A 278 0.86 8.62 26.88
N ASN A 279 -0.16 9.26 27.47
CA ASN A 279 -1.10 8.59 28.38
C ASN A 279 -2.08 7.63 27.67
N ALA A 280 -2.13 7.61 26.34
CA ALA A 280 -2.94 6.65 25.58
C ALA A 280 -2.34 5.24 25.57
N PHE A 281 -1.05 5.10 25.93
CA PHE A 281 -0.34 3.82 25.90
C PHE A 281 -0.42 3.13 27.28
N PRO A 282 -1.11 1.99 27.41
CA PRO A 282 -1.12 1.25 28.68
C PRO A 282 0.26 0.68 29.00
N ALA A 283 0.60 0.56 30.29
CA ALA A 283 1.89 0.04 30.71
C ALA A 283 2.19 -1.39 30.21
N SER A 284 1.15 -2.18 29.93
CA SER A 284 1.27 -3.57 29.45
C SER A 284 1.91 -3.71 28.08
N ILE A 285 1.91 -2.64 27.26
CA ILE A 285 2.49 -2.65 25.92
C ILE A 285 3.86 -1.97 25.84
N LEU A 286 4.40 -1.52 26.98
CA LEU A 286 5.68 -0.81 27.05
C LEU A 286 6.82 -1.79 27.35
N GLY A 287 7.73 -1.92 26.39
CA GLY A 287 8.87 -2.81 26.45
C GLY A 287 10.14 -2.19 27.04
N ARG A 288 11.28 -2.69 26.57
CA ARG A 288 12.61 -2.17 26.89
C ARG A 288 12.76 -0.73 26.37
N LYS A 289 13.64 0.01 27.04
CA LYS A 289 14.05 1.35 26.58
C LYS A 289 14.80 1.22 25.26
N LEU A 290 14.63 2.18 24.35
CA LEU A 290 15.49 2.28 23.18
C LEU A 290 16.86 2.80 23.60
N ASP A 291 17.91 2.29 22.95
CA ASP A 291 19.27 2.74 23.22
C ASP A 291 19.44 4.17 22.72
N SER A 292 20.06 5.02 23.54
CA SER A 292 20.40 6.42 23.24
C SER A 292 19.23 7.44 23.21
N TRP A 293 17.99 7.03 23.49
CA TRP A 293 16.83 7.94 23.52
C TRP A 293 16.10 7.90 24.87
N ALA A 294 16.39 8.88 25.73
CA ALA A 294 15.88 8.92 27.09
C ALA A 294 14.37 9.19 27.13
N GLY A 295 13.60 8.26 27.70
CA GLY A 295 12.13 8.38 27.77
C GLY A 295 11.40 7.58 26.68
N GLU A 296 12.15 6.96 25.77
CA GLU A 296 11.62 6.15 24.68
C GLU A 296 11.63 4.65 25.01
N LYS A 297 10.58 3.92 24.64
CA LYS A 297 10.44 2.47 24.88
C LYS A 297 9.82 1.76 23.69
N TRP A 298 10.24 0.54 23.42
CA TRP A 298 9.63 -0.31 22.39
C TRP A 298 8.17 -0.62 22.73
N LEU A 299 7.34 -0.81 21.70
CA LEU A 299 5.94 -1.20 21.83
C LEU A 299 5.75 -2.70 21.54
N ASP A 300 4.79 -3.33 22.22
CA ASP A 300 4.31 -4.66 21.83
C ASP A 300 3.37 -4.54 20.61
N ILE A 301 3.97 -4.59 19.41
CA ILE A 301 3.25 -4.41 18.13
C ILE A 301 2.20 -5.49 17.83
N ARG A 302 2.15 -6.58 18.61
CA ARG A 302 1.10 -7.60 18.51
C ARG A 302 -0.25 -7.10 19.00
N GLN A 303 -0.27 -6.03 19.78
CA GLN A 303 -1.46 -5.44 20.39
C GLN A 303 -2.16 -4.46 19.44
N LEU A 304 -2.54 -4.95 18.26
CA LEU A 304 -3.11 -4.13 17.17
C LEU A 304 -4.36 -3.35 17.59
N ASP A 305 -5.25 -3.96 18.37
CA ASP A 305 -6.49 -3.33 18.86
C ASP A 305 -6.23 -2.10 19.74
N ILE A 306 -5.05 -2.02 20.37
CA ILE A 306 -4.63 -0.88 21.18
C ILE A 306 -3.85 0.11 20.30
N LEU A 307 -2.90 -0.38 19.51
CA LEU A 307 -1.95 0.47 18.79
C LEU A 307 -2.56 1.15 17.57
N ILE A 308 -3.36 0.44 16.76
CA ILE A 308 -3.90 1.00 15.52
C ILE A 308 -4.78 2.22 15.77
N PRO A 309 -5.68 2.26 16.77
CA PRO A 309 -6.42 3.49 17.10
C PRO A 309 -5.52 4.68 17.47
N ILE A 310 -4.42 4.45 18.19
CA ILE A 310 -3.47 5.49 18.57
C ILE A 310 -2.73 6.01 17.33
N MET A 311 -2.21 5.10 16.49
CA MET A 311 -1.51 5.48 15.26
C MET A 311 -2.44 6.14 14.25
N GLN A 312 -3.69 5.67 14.15
CA GLN A 312 -4.72 6.31 13.35
C GLN A 312 -5.00 7.73 13.84
N ALA A 313 -5.01 8.00 15.14
CA ALA A 313 -5.17 9.35 15.67
C ALA A 313 -3.98 10.27 15.28
N ARG A 314 -2.75 9.76 15.35
CA ARG A 314 -1.54 10.47 14.88
C ARG A 314 -1.60 10.75 13.38
N MET A 315 -1.95 9.76 12.57
CA MET A 315 -2.12 9.93 11.12
C MET A 315 -3.28 10.89 10.81
N LYS A 316 -4.39 10.85 11.55
CA LYS A 316 -5.48 11.80 11.37
C LYS A 316 -5.01 13.23 11.66
N LEU A 317 -4.21 13.43 12.72
CA LEU A 317 -3.58 14.72 12.99
C LEU A 317 -2.69 15.17 11.82
N ALA A 318 -1.92 14.25 11.22
CA ALA A 318 -1.11 14.55 10.03
C ALA A 318 -1.98 15.01 8.86
N ALA A 319 -3.07 14.29 8.55
CA ALA A 319 -4.02 14.67 7.51
C ALA A 319 -4.68 16.02 7.79
N ASP A 320 -5.11 16.26 9.03
CA ASP A 320 -5.75 17.52 9.46
C ASP A 320 -4.78 18.71 9.36
N LYS A 321 -3.48 18.49 9.62
CA LYS A 321 -2.41 19.49 9.44
C LYS A 321 -2.05 19.72 7.97
N GLY A 322 -2.50 18.86 7.07
CA GLY A 322 -2.24 18.96 5.63
C GLY A 322 -1.01 18.18 5.15
N CYS A 323 -0.46 17.25 5.93
CA CYS A 323 0.64 16.41 5.48
C CYS A 323 0.22 15.62 4.21
N HIS A 324 1.16 15.43 3.28
CA HIS A 324 0.95 14.59 2.09
C HIS A 324 1.27 13.12 2.38
N ALA A 325 2.19 12.91 3.33
CA ALA A 325 2.69 11.61 3.73
C ALA A 325 2.95 11.55 5.25
N VAL A 326 3.14 10.33 5.75
CA VAL A 326 3.67 10.05 7.09
C VAL A 326 4.93 9.19 7.01
N ASP A 327 5.80 9.36 8.00
CA ASP A 327 7.03 8.57 8.20
C ASP A 327 6.99 7.87 9.57
N PRO A 328 6.38 6.68 9.66
CA PRO A 328 6.24 5.94 10.92
C PRO A 328 7.57 5.25 11.29
N ASP A 329 8.19 5.67 12.39
CA ASP A 329 9.50 5.15 12.82
C ASP A 329 9.42 3.89 13.70
N ASN A 330 10.58 3.25 13.88
CA ASN A 330 10.78 2.06 14.73
C ASN A 330 9.91 0.87 14.33
N VAL A 331 9.59 0.74 13.04
CA VAL A 331 8.76 -0.32 12.45
C VAL A 331 9.56 -1.57 12.08
N ASP A 332 10.65 -1.81 12.80
CA ASP A 332 11.62 -2.92 12.66
C ASP A 332 11.90 -3.59 14.01
N GLY A 333 10.93 -3.53 14.94
CA GLY A 333 11.06 -4.04 16.30
C GLY A 333 11.43 -5.53 16.39
N TYR A 334 10.99 -6.38 15.46
CA TYR A 334 11.31 -7.82 15.51
C TYR A 334 12.80 -8.14 15.36
N SER A 335 13.59 -7.27 14.72
CA SER A 335 15.04 -7.42 14.60
C SER A 335 15.79 -6.78 15.78
N ASN A 336 15.05 -6.22 16.75
CA ASN A 336 15.58 -5.47 17.89
C ASN A 336 15.24 -6.13 19.23
N ASN A 337 15.98 -5.74 20.27
CA ASN A 337 15.78 -6.24 21.62
C ASN A 337 14.66 -5.47 22.37
N THR A 338 13.41 -5.68 21.96
CA THR A 338 12.25 -4.92 22.46
C THR A 338 11.80 -5.30 23.86
N GLY A 339 12.21 -6.47 24.37
CA GLY A 339 11.63 -7.05 25.58
C GLY A 339 10.35 -7.86 25.32
N PHE A 340 9.87 -7.88 24.08
CA PHE A 340 8.79 -8.75 23.62
C PHE A 340 9.33 -9.76 22.60
N PRO A 341 8.77 -10.98 22.53
CA PRO A 341 9.15 -11.98 21.54
C PRO A 341 8.45 -11.68 20.20
N LEU A 342 8.82 -10.56 19.57
CA LEU A 342 8.25 -10.15 18.29
C LEU A 342 8.83 -11.01 17.17
N SER A 343 7.96 -11.60 16.35
CA SER A 343 8.35 -12.36 15.17
C SER A 343 8.32 -11.51 13.90
N TYR A 344 8.93 -12.02 12.83
CA TYR A 344 8.80 -11.47 11.48
C TYR A 344 7.33 -11.25 11.09
N ASN A 345 6.46 -12.23 11.36
CA ASN A 345 5.04 -12.13 11.00
C ASN A 345 4.28 -11.10 11.84
N ASP A 346 4.67 -10.89 13.10
CA ASP A 346 4.08 -9.84 13.93
C ASP A 346 4.42 -8.45 13.36
N GLN A 347 5.68 -8.23 12.95
CA GLN A 347 6.09 -6.98 12.30
C GLN A 347 5.38 -6.78 10.97
N LEU A 348 5.33 -7.83 10.14
CA LEU A 348 4.67 -7.77 8.85
C LEU A 348 3.21 -7.37 8.99
N ALA A 349 2.48 -8.00 9.92
CA ALA A 349 1.09 -7.67 10.20
C ALA A 349 0.92 -6.23 10.69
N TYR A 350 1.78 -5.76 11.59
CA TYR A 350 1.74 -4.38 12.07
C TYR A 350 2.02 -3.36 10.95
N ASN A 351 3.06 -3.59 10.15
CA ASN A 351 3.48 -2.69 9.08
C ASN A 351 2.41 -2.59 7.97
N ILE A 352 1.77 -3.70 7.61
CA ILE A 352 0.62 -3.71 6.69
C ILE A 352 -0.56 -2.93 7.28
N ALA A 353 -0.86 -3.09 8.57
CA ALA A 353 -1.94 -2.36 9.23
C ALA A 353 -1.66 -0.84 9.29
N ILE A 354 -0.41 -0.44 9.54
CA ILE A 354 0.05 0.97 9.48
C ILE A 354 -0.14 1.53 8.07
N ALA A 355 0.32 0.81 7.05
CA ALA A 355 0.18 1.24 5.66
C ALA A 355 -1.30 1.42 5.29
N ASN A 356 -2.14 0.42 5.55
CA ASN A 356 -3.58 0.47 5.31
C ASN A 356 -4.27 1.64 6.04
N THR A 357 -3.87 1.92 7.28
CA THR A 357 -4.42 3.04 8.07
C THR A 357 -4.08 4.39 7.43
N ALA A 358 -2.84 4.59 7.02
CA ALA A 358 -2.42 5.78 6.31
C ALA A 358 -3.15 5.91 4.96
N HIS A 359 -3.31 4.78 4.26
CA HIS A 359 -4.05 4.60 3.00
C HIS A 359 -5.48 5.12 3.08
N ASN A 360 -6.22 4.67 4.09
CA ASN A 360 -7.60 5.08 4.37
C ASN A 360 -7.76 6.57 4.71
N LEU A 361 -6.69 7.23 5.16
CA LEU A 361 -6.65 8.66 5.47
C LEU A 361 -6.14 9.51 4.29
N GLY A 362 -5.82 8.91 3.14
CA GLY A 362 -5.31 9.62 1.96
C GLY A 362 -3.84 10.10 2.06
N LEU A 363 -3.12 9.70 3.12
CA LEU A 363 -1.72 10.04 3.40
C LEU A 363 -0.70 9.02 2.91
N ALA A 364 0.16 9.35 1.94
CA ALA A 364 1.30 8.51 1.53
C ALA A 364 2.12 7.98 2.74
N VAL A 365 2.76 6.81 2.66
CA VAL A 365 3.45 6.21 3.83
C VAL A 365 4.79 5.61 3.47
N SER A 366 5.81 5.89 4.29
CA SER A 366 7.14 5.30 4.18
C SER A 366 7.25 3.95 4.89
N LEU A 367 8.09 3.06 4.37
CA LEU A 367 8.71 2.02 5.19
C LEU A 367 10.05 2.56 5.72
N LYS A 368 10.20 2.60 7.04
CA LYS A 368 11.40 3.11 7.70
C LYS A 368 12.30 1.97 8.17
N ASN A 369 13.52 1.90 7.65
CA ASN A 369 14.62 0.98 8.00
C ASN A 369 14.37 -0.55 7.89
N ASP A 370 13.14 -1.05 7.98
CA ASP A 370 12.77 -2.48 7.97
C ASP A 370 13.12 -3.21 6.65
N VAL A 371 14.41 -3.32 6.37
CA VAL A 371 14.94 -3.70 5.05
C VAL A 371 14.75 -5.17 4.74
N GLU A 372 14.75 -6.04 5.75
CA GLU A 372 14.63 -7.48 5.54
C GLU A 372 13.21 -7.88 5.12
N GLN A 373 12.19 -7.09 5.48
CA GLN A 373 10.78 -7.34 5.10
C GLN A 373 10.36 -6.69 3.77
N ILE A 374 11.25 -5.97 3.08
CA ILE A 374 10.90 -5.18 1.89
C ILE A 374 10.23 -6.01 0.80
N LYS A 375 10.65 -7.27 0.59
CA LYS A 375 10.05 -8.12 -0.45
C LYS A 375 8.55 -8.35 -0.25
N ASP A 376 8.12 -8.42 1.00
CA ASP A 376 6.72 -8.61 1.38
C ASP A 376 5.99 -7.27 1.54
N LEU A 377 6.70 -6.20 1.86
CA LEU A 377 6.12 -4.89 2.17
C LEU A 377 6.12 -3.89 1.02
N VAL A 378 6.93 -4.07 -0.03
CA VAL A 378 7.12 -3.05 -1.09
C VAL A 378 5.81 -2.66 -1.77
N ASN A 379 4.82 -3.56 -1.86
CA ASN A 379 3.53 -3.27 -2.48
C ASN A 379 2.57 -2.49 -1.56
N HIS A 380 2.84 -2.44 -0.26
CA HIS A 380 2.00 -1.75 0.73
C HIS A 380 2.45 -0.31 1.00
N PHE A 381 3.73 -0.01 0.79
CA PHE A 381 4.31 1.31 1.08
C PHE A 381 4.51 2.16 -0.17
N ASP A 382 4.50 3.47 -0.02
CA ASP A 382 4.56 4.42 -1.13
C ASP A 382 5.99 4.82 -1.50
N PHE A 383 6.91 4.74 -0.54
CA PHE A 383 8.34 5.06 -0.64
C PHE A 383 9.07 4.45 0.56
N ALA A 384 10.40 4.54 0.58
CA ALA A 384 11.21 4.13 1.72
C ALA A 384 11.96 5.32 2.33
N VAL A 385 12.15 5.28 3.65
CA VAL A 385 13.13 6.09 4.37
C VAL A 385 14.13 5.13 4.99
N ASN A 386 15.42 5.31 4.75
CA ASN A 386 16.46 4.47 5.35
C ASN A 386 17.58 5.31 5.95
N GLU A 387 18.12 4.82 7.05
CA GLU A 387 19.29 5.35 7.70
C GLU A 387 20.42 4.32 7.61
N LYS A 388 21.58 4.78 7.16
CA LYS A 388 22.86 4.06 7.24
C LYS A 388 22.98 2.80 6.39
N CYS A 389 22.20 2.62 5.31
CA CYS A 389 22.36 1.40 4.52
C CYS A 389 23.76 1.21 3.93
N PHE A 390 24.51 2.28 3.67
CA PHE A 390 25.89 2.15 3.17
C PHE A 390 26.85 1.77 4.28
N GLN A 391 26.57 2.22 5.50
CA GLN A 391 27.36 1.85 6.66
C GLN A 391 27.14 0.39 7.08
N TYR A 392 25.94 -0.16 6.87
CA TYR A 392 25.61 -1.55 7.17
C TYR A 392 25.63 -2.50 5.95
N ASP A 393 25.97 -1.99 4.77
CA ASP A 393 26.00 -2.74 3.50
C ASP A 393 24.68 -3.45 3.14
N GLU A 394 23.56 -2.79 3.44
CA GLU A 394 22.19 -3.30 3.24
C GLU A 394 21.43 -2.58 2.12
N CYS A 395 22.07 -1.63 1.43
CA CYS A 395 21.40 -0.79 0.41
C CYS A 395 20.75 -1.57 -0.74
N THR A 396 21.25 -2.76 -1.07
CA THR A 396 20.69 -3.60 -2.14
C THR A 396 19.28 -4.08 -1.80
N MET A 397 18.92 -4.19 -0.52
CA MET A 397 17.58 -4.57 -0.08
C MET A 397 16.52 -3.51 -0.42
N LEU A 398 16.92 -2.26 -0.64
CA LEU A 398 16.01 -1.15 -0.99
C LEU A 398 15.72 -1.04 -2.50
N ILE A 399 16.44 -1.77 -3.35
CA ILE A 399 16.24 -1.77 -4.82
C ILE A 399 14.80 -2.09 -5.25
N PRO A 400 14.03 -2.99 -4.58
CA PRO A 400 12.64 -3.23 -4.93
C PRO A 400 11.77 -1.96 -4.96
N PHE A 401 12.03 -0.96 -4.10
CA PHE A 401 11.32 0.32 -4.18
C PHE A 401 11.64 1.06 -5.49
N ILE A 402 12.91 1.13 -5.90
CA ILE A 402 13.31 1.76 -7.16
C ILE A 402 12.75 1.01 -8.37
N SER A 403 12.80 -0.33 -8.35
CA SER A 403 12.20 -1.16 -9.39
C SER A 403 10.70 -0.96 -9.54
N ALA A 404 10.01 -0.63 -8.43
CA ALA A 404 8.60 -0.27 -8.40
C ALA A 404 8.33 1.23 -8.72
N GLY A 405 9.37 2.00 -9.07
CA GLY A 405 9.25 3.43 -9.36
C GLY A 405 9.03 4.33 -8.14
N LYS A 406 9.32 3.83 -6.94
CA LYS A 406 9.10 4.50 -5.66
C LYS A 406 10.39 5.13 -5.15
N ALA A 407 10.29 6.31 -4.54
CA ALA A 407 11.46 7.00 -3.99
C ALA A 407 12.09 6.23 -2.81
N VAL A 408 13.41 6.39 -2.67
CA VAL A 408 14.17 5.96 -1.50
C VAL A 408 14.88 7.20 -0.95
N PHE A 409 14.39 7.71 0.18
CA PHE A 409 15.01 8.81 0.91
C PHE A 409 15.99 8.26 1.93
N GLY A 410 17.28 8.56 1.78
CA GLY A 410 18.32 7.95 2.60
C GLY A 410 19.18 8.92 3.41
N ILE A 411 19.64 8.50 4.57
CA ILE A 411 20.48 9.33 5.44
C ILE A 411 21.75 8.59 5.84
N GLU A 412 22.89 9.27 5.71
CA GLU A 412 24.15 8.83 6.29
C GLU A 412 24.67 9.86 7.31
N TYR A 413 25.15 9.35 8.45
CA TYR A 413 25.60 10.20 9.57
C TYR A 413 27.12 10.28 9.65
N TYR A 414 27.80 9.15 9.47
CA TYR A 414 29.22 9.02 9.82
C TYR A 414 30.13 8.94 8.60
N LEU A 415 29.65 8.39 7.49
CA LEU A 415 30.43 8.24 6.26
C LEU A 415 30.73 9.59 5.58
N SER A 416 31.84 9.67 4.86
CA SER A 416 32.13 10.84 4.01
C SER A 416 31.17 10.87 2.83
N ASP A 417 30.67 12.04 2.44
CA ASP A 417 29.76 12.17 1.30
C ASP A 417 30.40 11.67 -0.01
N SER A 418 31.72 11.83 -0.15
CA SER A 418 32.48 11.28 -1.26
C SER A 418 32.45 9.75 -1.35
N SER A 419 32.22 9.02 -0.24
CA SER A 419 32.24 7.56 -0.25
C SER A 419 30.88 6.94 -0.60
N PHE A 420 29.77 7.57 -0.21
CA PHE A 420 28.43 7.00 -0.42
C PHE A 420 27.62 7.73 -1.50
N CYS A 421 27.79 9.04 -1.73
CA CYS A 421 26.95 9.76 -2.68
C CYS A 421 27.04 9.24 -4.12
N PRO A 422 28.22 8.92 -4.68
CA PRO A 422 28.28 8.33 -6.03
C PRO A 422 27.51 7.00 -6.14
N ARG A 423 27.57 6.17 -5.09
CA ARG A 423 26.86 4.88 -5.04
C ARG A 423 25.34 5.09 -4.90
N ALA A 424 24.90 5.98 -4.02
CA ALA A 424 23.49 6.35 -3.85
C ALA A 424 22.88 6.87 -5.15
N ASN A 425 23.57 7.80 -5.82
CA ASN A 425 23.12 8.35 -7.09
C ASN A 425 23.02 7.27 -8.19
N ALA A 426 23.98 6.32 -8.23
CA ALA A 426 23.95 5.20 -9.17
C ALA A 426 22.79 4.22 -8.90
N MET A 427 22.38 4.06 -7.64
CA MET A 427 21.20 3.28 -7.23
C MET A 427 19.88 4.05 -7.39
N ASN A 428 19.93 5.30 -7.88
CA ASN A 428 18.81 6.21 -7.97
C ASN A 428 18.15 6.55 -6.63
N PHE A 429 18.91 6.49 -5.53
CA PHE A 429 18.45 6.88 -4.21
C PHE A 429 18.70 8.38 -3.96
N ASP A 430 17.82 9.01 -3.18
CA ASP A 430 17.92 10.42 -2.79
C ASP A 430 18.53 10.52 -1.40
N PHE A 431 19.87 10.53 -1.31
CA PHE A 431 20.58 10.51 -0.03
C PHE A 431 21.02 11.90 0.47
N LEU A 432 21.01 12.06 1.79
CA LEU A 432 21.55 13.18 2.53
C LEU A 432 22.67 12.72 3.46
N LYS A 433 23.72 13.54 3.58
CA LYS A 433 24.54 13.54 4.79
C LYS A 433 23.87 14.41 5.85
N LYS A 434 23.64 13.87 7.05
CA LYS A 434 23.04 14.58 8.19
C LYS A 434 23.91 14.43 9.44
N LYS A 435 23.65 15.29 10.44
CA LYS A 435 24.07 15.02 11.82
C LYS A 435 22.98 14.19 12.50
N LEU A 436 23.38 13.39 13.49
CA LEU A 436 22.42 12.56 14.26
C LEU A 436 21.35 13.40 14.98
N SER A 437 21.66 14.67 15.30
CA SER A 437 20.68 15.61 15.86
C SER A 437 19.50 15.91 14.95
N LEU A 438 19.60 15.62 13.64
CA LEU A 438 18.60 15.97 12.63
C LEU A 438 18.18 17.45 12.70
N ASP A 439 19.16 18.34 12.93
CA ASP A 439 19.02 19.79 12.82
C ASP A 439 18.98 20.23 11.34
N ALA A 440 18.99 21.54 11.08
CA ALA A 440 18.91 22.08 9.71
C ALA A 440 20.08 21.64 8.80
N TRP A 441 21.25 21.31 9.35
CA TRP A 441 22.44 21.00 8.57
C TRP A 441 22.21 19.80 7.66
N ARG A 442 22.58 19.92 6.37
CA ARG A 442 22.52 18.83 5.41
C ARG A 442 23.58 18.99 4.31
N LYS A 443 23.95 17.88 3.69
CA LYS A 443 24.63 17.85 2.39
C LYS A 443 23.90 16.89 1.45
N SER A 444 23.38 17.39 0.33
CA SER A 444 22.64 16.59 -0.66
C SER A 444 23.61 15.84 -1.56
N CYS A 445 23.32 14.58 -1.91
CA CYS A 445 24.09 13.87 -2.95
C CYS A 445 23.72 14.30 -4.38
N ARG A 446 22.50 14.81 -4.59
CA ARG A 446 22.01 15.38 -5.85
C ARG A 446 20.91 16.44 -5.63
#